data_AF-A0AAJ3D7X0-F1
#
_entry.id   AF-A0AAJ3D7X0-F1
#
_cell.length_a   1.000
_cell.length_b   1.000
_cell.length_c   1.000
_cell.angle_alpha   90.00
_cell.angle_beta   90.00
_cell.angle_gamma   90.00
#
_symmetry.space_group_name_H-M   'P 1'
#
loop_
_entity.id
_entity.type
_entity.pdbx_description
1 polymer ?
#
loop_
_entity_poly.entity_id
_entity_poly.type
_entity_poly.pdbx_seq_one_letter_code
_entity_poly.pdbx_strand_id
1 'polypeptide(L)'
;MNYKLTKLTEEEKFSISGAGVAAVATATLTALPSVINVLMNLIGMFKGATSHSGELKTKENTIKWDNSETKNSASSKNPIYFVY
;
A
#
# COMPACT_ATOMS: atom_id res chain seq x y z
N MET A 1 5.84 -22.87 -41.17
CA MET A 1 6.61 -22.98 -39.91
C MET A 1 6.81 -24.45 -39.60
N ASN A 2 8.04 -24.95 -39.59
CA ASN A 2 8.35 -26.32 -39.15
C ASN A 2 8.65 -26.26 -37.64
N TYR A 3 7.73 -26.75 -36.81
CA TYR A 3 7.97 -26.91 -35.37
C TYR A 3 8.79 -28.17 -35.15
N LYS A 4 10.06 -28.01 -34.78
CA LYS A 4 10.94 -29.12 -34.40
C LYS A 4 10.59 -29.53 -32.98
N LEU A 5 9.83 -30.61 -32.82
CA LEU A 5 9.46 -31.13 -31.51
C LEU A 5 10.63 -31.92 -30.92
N THR A 6 11.36 -31.30 -30.00
CA THR A 6 12.43 -31.95 -29.24
C THR A 6 11.80 -32.84 -28.16
N LYS A 7 12.17 -34.12 -28.12
CA LYS A 7 11.65 -35.07 -27.12
C LYS A 7 12.31 -34.76 -25.78
N LEU A 8 11.53 -34.33 -24.80
CA LEU A 8 12.02 -34.09 -23.44
C LEU A 8 12.45 -35.41 -22.77
N THR A 9 13.51 -35.32 -21.98
CA THR A 9 14.01 -36.39 -21.12
C THR A 9 13.01 -36.71 -20.00
N GLU A 10 13.10 -37.89 -19.38
CA GLU A 10 12.16 -38.28 -18.31
C GLU A 10 12.25 -37.38 -17.07
N GLU A 11 13.44 -36.85 -16.77
CA GLU A 11 13.67 -35.89 -15.68
C GLU A 11 12.98 -34.55 -15.94
N GLU A 12 13.08 -34.03 -17.17
CA GLU A 12 12.39 -32.80 -17.56
C GLU A 12 10.87 -32.99 -17.57
N LYS A 13 10.40 -34.16 -18.01
CA LYS A 13 8.98 -34.52 -17.92
C LYS A 13 8.50 -34.53 -16.49
N PHE A 14 9.23 -35.12 -15.54
CA PHE A 14 8.85 -35.18 -14.13
C PHE A 14 8.85 -33.79 -13.46
N SER A 15 9.83 -32.95 -13.81
CA SER A 15 9.93 -31.59 -13.30
C SER A 15 8.78 -30.69 -13.81
N ILE A 16 8.38 -30.89 -15.07
CA ILE A 16 7.29 -30.14 -15.73
C ILE A 16 5.91 -30.75 -15.44
N SER A 17 5.78 -32.06 -15.19
CA SER A 17 4.50 -32.78 -15.14
C SER A 17 3.65 -32.56 -13.89
N GLY A 18 4.07 -31.71 -12.97
CA GLY A 18 3.16 -31.15 -11.98
C GLY A 18 3.70 -31.03 -10.57
N ALA A 19 4.73 -31.80 -10.18
CA ALA A 19 5.29 -31.70 -8.83
C ALA A 19 6.05 -30.38 -8.61
N GLY A 20 6.88 -29.97 -9.57
CA GLY A 20 7.61 -28.69 -9.49
C GLY A 20 6.70 -27.48 -9.59
N VAL A 21 5.74 -27.50 -10.51
CA VAL A 21 4.76 -26.39 -10.69
C VAL A 21 3.80 -26.30 -9.50
N ALA A 22 3.32 -27.43 -8.97
CA ALA A 22 2.49 -27.43 -7.77
C ALA A 22 3.28 -26.93 -6.56
N ALA A 23 4.54 -27.34 -6.37
CA ALA A 23 5.36 -26.85 -5.27
C ALA A 23 5.58 -25.33 -5.32
N VAL A 24 5.86 -24.77 -6.51
CA VAL A 24 5.99 -23.32 -6.72
C VAL A 24 4.65 -22.61 -6.50
N ALA A 25 3.54 -23.17 -6.99
CA ALA A 25 2.22 -22.60 -6.79
C ALA A 25 1.82 -22.59 -5.30
N THR A 26 2.05 -23.69 -4.58
CA THR A 26 1.78 -23.79 -3.14
C THR A 26 2.66 -22.85 -2.33
N ALA A 27 3.95 -22.74 -2.65
CA ALA A 27 4.86 -21.79 -2.00
C ALA A 27 4.45 -20.32 -2.23
N THR A 28 3.93 -20.01 -3.42
CA THR A 28 3.43 -18.66 -3.73
C THR A 28 2.11 -18.39 -2.99
N LEU A 29 1.24 -19.39 -2.88
CA LEU A 29 -0.05 -19.31 -2.18
C LEU A 29 0.12 -19.10 -0.67
N THR A 30 1.13 -19.72 -0.06
CA THR A 30 1.42 -19.53 1.37
C THR A 30 2.13 -18.20 1.67
N ALA A 31 2.81 -17.60 0.69
CA ALA A 31 3.47 -16.30 0.84
C ALA A 31 2.52 -15.10 0.64
N LEU A 32 1.41 -15.30 -0.06
CA LEU A 32 0.41 -14.27 -0.36
C LEU A 32 -0.09 -13.45 0.86
N PRO A 33 -0.42 -14.05 2.02
CA PRO A 33 -0.90 -13.28 3.18
C PRO A 33 0.13 -12.26 3.69
N SER A 34 1.40 -12.64 3.71
CA SER A 34 2.51 -11.76 4.15
C SER A 34 2.69 -10.59 3.19
N VAL A 35 2.60 -10.85 1.88
CA VAL A 35 2.69 -9.81 0.84
C VAL A 35 1.52 -8.84 0.93
N ILE A 36 0.29 -9.33 1.13
CA ILE A 36 -0.91 -8.50 1.26
C ILE A 36 -0.79 -7.57 2.48
N ASN A 37 -0.34 -8.07 3.63
CA ASN A 37 -0.17 -7.25 4.83
C ASN A 37 0.85 -6.12 4.64
N VAL A 38 1.96 -6.39 3.95
CA VAL A 38 2.97 -5.37 3.63
C VAL A 38 2.40 -4.32 2.67
N LEU A 39 1.69 -4.75 1.63
CA LEU A 39 1.07 -3.85 0.66
C LEU A 39 -0.02 -2.97 1.32
N MET A 40 -0.83 -3.52 2.21
CA MET A 40 -1.87 -2.77 2.93
C MET A 40 -1.27 -1.69 3.83
N ASN A 41 -0.19 -1.99 4.53
CA ASN A 41 0.54 -0.99 5.32
C ASN A 41 1.13 0.11 4.44
N LEU A 42 1.72 -0.26 3.30
CA LEU A 42 2.29 0.70 2.36
C LEU A 42 1.19 1.62 1.78
N ILE A 43 0.06 1.06 1.37
CA ILE A 43 -1.10 1.83 0.87
C ILE A 43 -1.65 2.74 1.96
N GLY A 44 -1.75 2.27 3.21
CA GLY A 44 -2.19 3.06 4.36
C GLY A 44 -1.25 4.24 4.64
N MET A 45 0.06 4.01 4.57
CA MET A 45 1.08 5.07 4.72
C MET A 45 1.00 6.08 3.58
N PHE A 46 0.91 5.64 2.33
CA PHE A 46 0.76 6.54 1.18
C PHE A 46 -0.53 7.37 1.28
N LYS A 47 -1.66 6.73 1.56
CA LYS A 47 -2.93 7.44 1.77
C LYS A 47 -2.83 8.44 2.89
N GLY A 48 -2.24 8.08 4.04
CA GLY A 48 -2.03 8.99 5.16
C GLY A 48 -1.14 10.18 4.81
N ALA A 49 -0.03 9.93 4.12
CA ALA A 49 0.93 10.96 3.71
C ALA A 49 0.37 11.93 2.66
N THR A 50 -0.49 11.46 1.75
CA THR A 50 -1.14 12.31 0.74
C THR A 50 -2.47 12.90 1.20
N SER A 51 -3.02 12.45 2.33
CA SER A 51 -4.32 12.92 2.80
C SER A 51 -4.20 14.30 3.42
N HIS A 52 -5.14 15.17 3.06
CA HIS A 52 -5.25 16.51 3.61
C HIS A 52 -5.60 16.52 5.09
N SER A 53 -6.38 15.54 5.54
CA SER A 53 -6.68 15.29 6.95
C SER A 53 -6.71 13.80 7.24
N GLY A 54 -6.46 13.40 8.48
CA GLY A 54 -6.41 12.00 8.86
C GLY A 54 -6.30 11.78 10.37
N GLU A 55 -6.58 10.55 10.78
CA GLU A 55 -6.51 10.10 12.16
C GLU A 55 -5.75 8.77 12.23
N LEU A 56 -4.66 8.75 12.99
CA LEU A 56 -3.90 7.56 13.33
C LEU A 56 -4.19 7.18 14.78
N LYS A 57 -4.86 6.05 14.98
CA LYS A 57 -5.08 5.46 16.31
C LYS A 57 -4.04 4.38 16.59
N THR A 58 -3.24 4.59 17.63
CA THR A 58 -2.42 3.55 18.25
C THR A 58 -3.03 3.16 19.60
N LYS A 59 -2.57 2.04 20.19
CA LYS A 59 -3.09 1.55 21.48
C LYS A 59 -2.94 2.56 22.62
N GLU A 60 -1.93 3.41 22.53
CA GLU A 60 -1.55 4.37 23.58
C GLU A 60 -1.96 5.81 23.24
N ASN A 61 -2.09 6.14 21.94
CA ASN A 61 -2.32 7.51 21.54
C ASN A 61 -3.11 7.63 20.22
N THR A 62 -3.81 8.76 20.07
CA THR A 62 -4.52 9.11 18.84
C THR A 62 -3.93 10.41 18.29
N ILE A 63 -3.37 10.36 17.08
CA ILE A 63 -2.79 11.50 16.39
C ILE A 63 -3.73 11.89 15.25
N LYS A 64 -4.18 13.15 15.23
CA LYS A 64 -5.07 13.72 14.20
C LYS A 64 -4.37 14.87 13.48
N TRP A 65 -4.54 14.97 12.16
CA TRP A 65 -4.06 16.09 11.37
C TRP A 65 -5.16 16.58 10.42
N ASP A 66 -5.19 17.88 10.16
CA ASP A 66 -6.06 18.52 9.18
C ASP A 66 -5.36 19.76 8.61
N ASN A 67 -5.05 19.72 7.31
CA ASN A 67 -4.38 20.80 6.59
C ASN A 67 -5.36 21.74 5.85
N SER A 68 -6.67 21.61 6.10
CA SER A 68 -7.69 22.49 5.49
C SER A 68 -7.65 23.93 5.98
N GLU A 69 -6.95 24.17 7.09
CA GLU A 69 -6.71 25.50 7.63
C GLU A 69 -5.35 26.08 7.22
N THR A 70 -5.08 26.11 5.91
CA THR A 70 -4.27 27.23 5.37
C THR A 70 -5.19 28.40 5.06
N LYS A 71 -5.89 28.91 6.08
CA LYS A 71 -6.58 30.19 6.01
C LYS A 71 -5.99 31.10 7.07
N ASN A 72 -4.96 31.83 6.65
CA ASN A 72 -4.56 33.14 7.14
C ASN A 72 -5.10 33.46 8.54
N SER A 73 -4.29 33.24 9.57
CA SER A 73 -4.41 33.99 10.82
C SER A 73 -4.01 35.46 10.56
N ALA A 74 -4.62 36.12 9.57
CA ALA A 74 -4.71 37.55 9.52
C ALA A 74 -5.75 37.92 10.59
N SER A 75 -5.26 38.13 11.81
CA SER A 75 -6.00 38.81 12.86
C SER A 75 -6.50 40.13 12.28
N SER A 76 -7.76 40.17 11.86
CA SER A 76 -8.45 41.40 11.47
C SER A 76 -8.59 42.25 12.73
N LYS A 77 -7.56 43.03 13.03
CA LYS A 77 -7.67 44.15 13.96
C LYS A 77 -8.64 45.16 13.34
N ASN A 78 -9.93 45.01 13.65
CA ASN A 78 -10.91 46.04 13.33
C ASN A 78 -10.52 47.31 14.10
N PRO A 79 -10.27 48.45 13.45
CA PRO A 79 -9.92 49.68 14.15
C PRO A 79 -11.12 50.17 14.99
N ILE A 80 -10.87 50.51 16.25
CA ILE A 80 -11.84 51.15 17.13
C ILE A 80 -11.79 52.65 16.85
N TYR A 81 -12.93 53.25 16.48
CA TYR A 81 -13.07 54.68 16.28
C TYR A 81 -13.58 55.34 17.57
N PHE A 82 -12.89 56.37 18.04
CA PHE A 82 -13.40 57.28 19.06
C PHE A 82 -13.89 58.56 18.38
N VAL A 83 -15.12 58.96 18.69
CA VAL A 83 -15.70 60.26 18.30
C VAL A 83 -15.45 61.22 19.47
N TYR A 84 -14.82 62.37 19.19
CA TYR A 84 -14.70 63.49 20.12
C TYR A 84 -15.85 64.48 19.89
#